data_AF-A0A2E0TGJ8-F1
#
_entry.id   AF-A0A2E0TGJ8-F1
#
_cell.length_a   1.000
_cell.length_b   1.000
_cell.length_c   1.000
_cell.angle_alpha   90.00
_cell.angle_beta   90.00
_cell.angle_gamma   90.00
#
_symmetry.space_group_name_H-M   'P 1'
#
loop_
_entity.id
_entity.type
_entity.pdbx_description
1 polymer ?
#
loop_
_entity_poly.entity_id
_entity_poly.type
_entity_poly.pdbx_seq_one_letter_code
_entity_poly.pdbx_strand_id
1 'polypeptide(L)' 'MLRLLSVALGLGAILGLSGCATTQPWEREYLARPEMAPDDDADRSALRQHYLGTREGAVGGFGGGGGGCGCN' A
#
# COMPACT_ATOMS: atom_id res chain seq x y z
N MET A 1 -37.66 14.38 2.01
CA MET A 1 -36.51 14.29 1.08
C MET A 1 -35.18 14.39 1.81
N LEU A 2 -34.93 15.46 2.59
CA LEU A 2 -33.65 15.65 3.31
C LEU A 2 -33.31 14.49 4.28
N ARG A 3 -34.30 13.95 5.03
CA ARG A 3 -34.13 12.78 5.91
C ARG A 3 -33.72 11.49 5.19
N LEU A 4 -34.25 11.25 3.99
CA LEU A 4 -33.91 10.07 3.19
C LEU A 4 -32.48 10.16 2.63
N LEU A 5 -32.06 11.37 2.24
CA LEU A 5 -30.68 11.67 1.83
C LEU A 5 -29.69 11.45 2.98
N SER A 6 -30.00 11.91 4.19
CA SER A 6 -29.14 11.69 5.37
C SER A 6 -28.97 10.21 5.70
N VAL A 7 -30.04 9.41 5.59
CA VAL A 7 -30.00 7.96 5.83
C VAL A 7 -29.18 7.26 4.76
N ALA A 8 -29.35 7.61 3.49
CA ALA A 8 -28.58 7.04 2.39
C ALA A 8 -27.08 7.35 2.51
N LEU A 9 -26.72 8.57 2.91
CA LEU A 9 -25.33 8.98 3.11
C LEU A 9 -24.69 8.25 4.31
N GLY A 10 -25.43 8.12 5.42
CA GLY A 10 -24.99 7.35 6.58
C GLY A 10 -24.76 5.86 6.25
N LEU A 11 -25.67 5.26 5.48
CA LEU A 11 -25.54 3.87 5.06
C LEU A 11 -24.35 3.64 4.11
N GLY A 12 -24.11 4.56 3.18
CA GLY A 12 -22.96 4.51 2.28
C GLY A 12 -21.62 4.62 3.03
N ALA A 13 -21.54 5.46 4.06
CA ALA A 13 -20.36 5.60 4.88
C ALA A 13 -20.01 4.31 5.64
N ILE A 14 -21.01 3.65 6.23
CA ILE A 14 -20.83 2.38 6.98
C ILE A 14 -20.34 1.26 6.05
N LEU A 15 -20.88 1.16 4.83
CA LEU A 15 -20.45 0.16 3.85
C LEU A 15 -19.00 0.40 3.38
N GLY A 16 -18.58 1.66 3.23
CA GLY A 16 -17.22 2.02 2.81
C GLY A 16 -16.11 1.66 3.81
N LEU A 17 -16.45 1.50 5.09
CA LEU A 17 -15.48 1.12 6.14
C LEU A 17 -15.11 -0.37 6.12
N SER A 18 -15.87 -1.21 5.40
CA SER A 18 -15.68 -2.68 5.39
C SER A 18 -14.43 -3.17 4.62
N GLY A 19 -13.75 -2.29 3.88
CA GLY A 19 -12.54 -2.63 3.12
C GLY A 19 -11.22 -2.53 3.88
N CYS A 20 -11.20 -1.90 5.06
CA CYS A 20 -9.99 -1.76 5.88
C CYS A 20 -9.83 -3.00 6.78
N ALA A 21 -9.24 -4.07 6.23
CA ALA A 21 -8.84 -5.24 7.00
C ALA A 21 -7.31 -5.29 7.14
N THR A 22 -6.83 -5.45 8.38
CA THR A 22 -5.43 -5.82 8.62
C THR A 22 -5.27 -7.30 8.25
N THR A 23 -4.47 -7.59 7.23
CA THR A 23 -4.20 -8.96 6.78
C THR A 23 -2.86 -9.41 7.32
N GLN A 24 -2.80 -10.67 7.76
CA GLN A 24 -1.55 -11.24 8.24
C GLN A 24 -0.61 -11.46 7.06
N PRO A 25 0.71 -11.42 7.26
CA PRO A 25 1.63 -11.41 6.14
C PRO A 25 1.57 -12.66 5.25
N TRP A 26 1.21 -13.82 5.82
CA TRP A 26 1.00 -15.07 5.08
C TRP A 26 -0.34 -15.13 4.32
N GLU A 27 -1.31 -14.27 4.65
CA GLU A 27 -2.59 -14.18 3.90
C GLU A 27 -2.39 -13.48 2.54
N ARG A 28 -1.20 -12.92 2.29
CA ARG A 28 -0.83 -12.20 1.07
C ARG A 28 -0.06 -13.06 0.06
N GLU A 29 -0.17 -14.39 0.13
CA GLU A 29 0.62 -15.34 -0.69
C GLU A 29 0.65 -14.98 -2.19
N TYR A 30 -0.50 -14.63 -2.78
CA TYR A 30 -0.55 -14.23 -4.20
C TYR A 30 0.21 -12.94 -4.50
N LEU A 31 0.24 -11.98 -3.56
CA LEU A 31 0.98 -10.73 -3.69
C LEU A 31 2.45 -10.88 -3.30
N ALA A 32 2.84 -12.00 -2.70
CA ALA A 32 4.23 -12.30 -2.34
C ALA A 32 5.00 -13.00 -3.46
N ARG A 33 4.36 -13.29 -4.60
CA ARG A 33 5.03 -13.87 -5.77
C ARG A 33 6.10 -12.91 -6.31
N PRO A 34 7.26 -13.39 -6.77
CA PRO A 34 8.33 -12.55 -7.31
C PRO A 34 7.87 -11.66 -8.48
N GLU A 35 6.96 -12.16 -9.32
CA GLU A 35 6.36 -11.43 -10.45
C GLU A 35 5.46 -10.24 -10.04
N MET A 36 5.01 -10.22 -8.78
CA MET A 36 4.20 -9.15 -8.20
C MET A 36 5.04 -8.17 -7.38
N ALA A 37 6.37 -8.33 -7.38
CA ALA A 37 7.29 -7.40 -6.73
C ALA A 37 7.21 -6.02 -7.43
N PRO A 38 7.15 -4.90 -6.68
CA PRO A 38 7.12 -3.56 -7.27
C PRO A 38 8.44 -3.17 -7.91
N ASP A 39 9.51 -3.87 -7.51
CA ASP A 39 10.87 -3.64 -7.93
C ASP A 39 11.48 -4.96 -8.35
N ASP A 40 12.06 -4.96 -9.55
CA ASP A 40 12.74 -6.08 -10.18
C ASP A 40 14.18 -6.23 -9.65
N ASP A 41 14.77 -5.16 -9.11
CA ASP A 41 16.16 -5.09 -8.69
C ASP A 41 16.35 -4.17 -7.46
N ALA A 42 16.28 -4.80 -6.29
CA ALA A 42 16.39 -4.14 -5.00
C ALA A 42 17.73 -3.42 -4.79
N ASP A 43 18.83 -3.94 -5.35
CA ASP A 43 20.15 -3.33 -5.20
C ASP A 43 20.21 -2.02 -5.99
N ARG A 44 19.71 -2.04 -7.22
CA ARG A 44 19.64 -0.86 -8.08
C ARG A 44 18.71 0.21 -7.52
N SER A 45 17.57 -0.16 -6.95
CA SER A 45 16.65 0.81 -6.34
C SER A 45 17.22 1.42 -5.07
N ALA A 46 17.90 0.64 -4.22
CA ALA A 46 18.59 1.14 -3.04
C ALA A 46 19.66 2.19 -3.40
N LEU A 47 20.45 1.89 -4.44
CA LEU A 47 21.46 2.82 -4.98
C LEU A 47 20.83 4.11 -5.48
N ARG A 48 19.72 4.01 -6.22
CA ARG A 48 18.98 5.17 -6.75
C ARG A 48 18.38 6.01 -5.61
N GLN A 49 17.79 5.37 -4.60
CA GLN A 49 17.24 6.04 -3.42
C GLN A 49 18.32 6.81 -2.66
N HIS A 50 19.51 6.22 -2.48
CA HIS A 50 20.62 6.91 -1.82
C HIS A 50 21.08 8.15 -2.60
N TYR A 51 21.24 8.01 -3.92
CA TYR A 51 21.62 9.11 -4.80
C TYR A 51 20.60 10.25 -4.79
N LEU A 52 19.32 9.95 -5.00
CA LEU A 52 18.25 10.94 -5.03
C LEU A 52 18.03 11.56 -3.65
N GLY A 53 18.10 10.77 -2.58
CA GLY A 53 17.97 11.28 -1.22
C GLY A 53 19.04 12.30 -0.85
N THR A 54 20.28 12.09 -1.31
CA THR A 54 21.36 13.06 -1.13
C THR A 54 21.16 14.30 -2.00
N ARG A 55 20.72 14.11 -3.25
CA ARG A 55 20.60 15.18 -4.24
C ARG A 55 19.41 16.11 -3.99
N GLU A 56 18.29 15.55 -3.54
CA GLU A 56 17.00 16.25 -3.41
C GLU A 56 16.67 16.57 -1.95
N GLY A 57 17.41 16.02 -0.98
CA GLY A 57 17.14 16.20 0.45
C GLY A 57 15.81 15.57 0.89
N ALA A 58 15.24 14.67 0.08
CA ALA A 58 13.98 13.98 0.33
C ALA A 58 14.20 12.47 0.39
N VAL A 59 13.63 11.81 1.39
CA VAL A 59 13.75 10.36 1.57
C VAL A 59 12.35 9.76 1.57
N GLY A 60 12.14 8.71 0.77
CA GLY A 60 10.86 8.03 0.62
C GLY A 60 10.45 7.86 -0.85
N GLY A 61 9.33 7.16 -1.09
CA GLY A 61 8.77 6.94 -2.44
C GLY A 61 9.28 5.69 -3.16
N PHE A 62 10.40 5.10 -2.72
CA PHE A 62 10.99 3.88 -3.32
C PHE A 62 10.52 2.56 -2.68
N GLY A 63 9.47 2.60 -1.86
CA GLY A 63 8.89 1.40 -1.26
C GLY A 63 7.45 1.68 -0.83
N GLY A 64 6.50 1.00 -1.46
CA GLY A 64 5.12 0.88 -1.01
C GLY A 64 4.93 -0.47 -0.31
N GLY A 65 3.95 -0.58 0.60
CA GLY A 65 3.68 -1.77 1.40
C GLY A 65 3.16 -3.01 0.65
N GLY A 66 3.81 -3.43 -0.43
CA GLY A 66 3.56 -4.65 -1.19
C GLY A 66 4.70 -4.82 -2.19
N GLY A 67 5.05 -5.98 -2.72
CA GLY A 67 4.62 -7.35 -2.46
C GLY A 67 5.76 -8.17 -1.85
N GLY A 68 5.41 -9.05 -0.93
CA GLY A 68 6.37 -9.81 -0.13
C GLY A 68 5.68 -10.32 1.13
N CYS A 69 6.26 -11.32 1.79
CA CYS A 69 5.67 -11.97 2.96
C CYS A 69 5.58 -11.06 4.20
N GLY A 70 5.86 -9.75 4.09
CA GLY A 70 5.85 -8.81 5.22
C GLY A 70 6.80 -9.18 6.37
N CYS A 71 7.70 -10.14 6.16
CA CYS A 71 8.70 -10.58 7.11
C CYS A 71 9.87 -9.58 7.07
N ASN A 72 9.74 -8.45 7.78
CA ASN A 72 10.93 -7.70 8.21
C ASN A 72 11.53 -8.39 9.43
#